data_AF-A0A7X6A1P2-F1
#
_entry.id   AF-A0A7X6A1P2-F1
#
_cell.length_a   1.000
_cell.length_b   1.000
_cell.length_c   1.000
_cell.angle_alpha   90.00
_cell.angle_beta   90.00
_cell.angle_gamma   90.00
#
_symmetry.space_group_name_H-M   'P 1'
#
loop_
_entity.id
_entity.type
_entity.pdbx_description
1 polymer ?
#
loop_
_entity_poly.entity_id
_entity_poly.type
_entity_poly.pdbx_seq_one_letter_code
_entity_poly.pdbx_strand_id
1 'polypeptide(L)'
;MSTPELVALMLADGRLPTGGHTQSAGLEPAVRAGLGADGNKLDDVAAYARDRLRTVTRTEAAVAVVTRHLVLQSTTPDPTPPSRGVMLAEQAWAARTPSNVLRAVSRRQGRLFLRLAGRVWPDVLRHLPPDAEIARPVVLGVVGAVTGLSAEQLARIVAYDDAQTVVSASLKLLPVDPADAATWLARLHDDIERLVTDVAPLTETEKLPAGGAPLLDVFAHQHATERMRLFHA
;
A
#
# COMPACT_ATOMS: atom_id res chain seq x y z
N MET A 1 -7.15 -16.27 -19.47
CA MET A 1 -7.06 -15.93 -18.04
C MET A 1 -5.62 -15.56 -17.77
N SER A 2 -5.36 -14.38 -17.18
CA SER A 2 -4.00 -14.04 -16.74
C SER A 2 -3.60 -14.97 -15.60
N THR A 3 -2.37 -15.48 -15.61
CA THR A 3 -1.89 -16.27 -14.47
C THR A 3 -1.68 -15.34 -13.27
N PRO A 4 -1.97 -15.77 -12.03
CA PRO A 4 -1.74 -14.96 -10.83
C PRO A 4 -0.31 -14.41 -10.72
N GLU A 5 0.67 -15.17 -11.20
CA GLU A 5 2.09 -14.76 -11.21
C GLU A 5 2.33 -13.54 -12.11
N LEU A 6 1.74 -13.51 -13.31
CA LEU A 6 1.86 -12.36 -14.21
C LEU A 6 1.10 -11.14 -13.67
N VAL A 7 -0.03 -11.36 -13.00
CA VAL A 7 -0.76 -10.29 -12.31
C VAL A 7 0.09 -9.71 -11.17
N ALA A 8 0.76 -10.56 -10.39
CA ALA A 8 1.64 -10.12 -9.32
C ALA A 8 2.80 -9.26 -9.86
N LEU A 9 3.46 -9.71 -10.92
CA LEU A 9 4.52 -8.94 -11.60
C LEU A 9 3.99 -7.59 -12.13
N MET A 10 2.80 -7.60 -12.74
CA MET A 10 2.18 -6.37 -13.25
C MET A 10 1.88 -5.37 -12.13
N LEU A 11 1.37 -5.83 -10.98
CA LEU A 11 1.06 -4.99 -9.83
C LEU A 11 2.31 -4.48 -9.09
N ALA A 12 3.42 -5.21 -9.14
CA ALA A 12 4.70 -4.81 -8.57
C ALA A 12 5.57 -3.95 -9.51
N ASP A 13 5.17 -3.79 -10.78
CA ASP A 13 5.91 -2.99 -11.75
C ASP A 13 5.72 -1.49 -11.48
N GLY A 14 6.78 -0.79 -11.08
CA GLY A 14 6.76 0.66 -10.83
C GLY A 14 6.37 1.51 -12.05
N ARG A 15 6.33 0.93 -13.27
CA ARG A 15 5.86 1.59 -14.49
C ARG A 15 4.34 1.45 -14.69
N LEU A 16 3.66 0.64 -13.87
CA LEU A 16 2.21 0.52 -13.93
C LEU A 16 1.57 1.91 -13.69
N PRO A 17 0.60 2.35 -14.51
CA PRO A 17 0.09 3.72 -14.48
C PRO A 17 -0.93 3.95 -13.35
N THR A 18 -0.56 3.61 -12.12
CA THR A 18 -1.35 3.78 -10.88
C THR A 18 -0.93 4.99 -10.06
N GLY A 19 0.09 5.73 -10.53
CA GLY A 19 0.57 6.96 -9.91
C GLY A 19 1.58 6.75 -8.78
N GLY A 20 2.09 5.54 -8.56
CA GLY A 20 3.08 5.23 -7.51
C GLY A 20 4.31 6.13 -7.54
N HIS A 21 4.84 6.45 -8.71
CA HIS A 21 6.01 7.34 -8.90
C HIS A 21 5.81 8.79 -8.41
N THR A 22 4.57 9.20 -8.13
CA THR A 22 4.22 10.52 -7.57
C THR A 22 4.18 10.52 -6.05
N GLN A 23 4.41 9.38 -5.40
CA GLN A 23 4.32 9.19 -3.96
C GLN A 23 5.72 8.97 -3.37
N SER A 24 5.94 9.46 -2.15
CA SER A 24 7.19 9.23 -1.42
C SER A 24 7.02 8.29 -0.21
N ALA A 25 5.80 7.80 0.04
CA ALA A 25 5.47 7.04 1.24
C ALA A 25 5.95 7.74 2.54
N GLY A 26 5.79 9.07 2.58
CA GLY A 26 6.21 9.92 3.71
C GLY A 26 7.72 10.19 3.81
N LEU A 27 8.54 9.69 2.87
CA LEU A 27 9.98 9.92 2.91
C LEU A 27 10.35 11.39 2.71
N GLU A 28 9.66 12.10 1.81
CA GLU A 28 9.95 13.51 1.54
C GLU A 28 9.86 14.40 2.79
N PRO A 29 8.77 14.41 3.56
CA PRO A 29 8.73 15.14 4.83
C PRO A 29 9.71 14.59 5.88
N ALA A 30 10.03 13.28 5.88
CA ALA A 30 11.03 12.74 6.79
C ALA A 30 12.45 13.25 6.48
N VAL A 31 12.81 13.37 5.19
CA VAL A 31 14.07 13.98 4.75
C VAL A 31 14.13 15.45 5.13
N ARG A 32 13.04 16.20 4.94
CA ARG A 32 12.95 17.59 5.43
C ARG A 32 13.12 17.70 6.94
N ALA A 33 12.67 16.70 7.69
CA ALA A 33 12.84 16.60 9.14
C ALA A 33 14.24 16.11 9.57
N GLY A 34 15.16 15.87 8.63
CA GLY A 34 16.56 15.56 8.90
C GLY A 34 16.99 14.12 8.60
N LEU A 35 16.11 13.25 8.10
CA LEU A 35 16.50 11.90 7.67
C LEU A 35 17.47 11.99 6.48
N GLY A 36 18.66 11.40 6.61
CA GLY A 36 19.68 11.43 5.56
C GLY A 36 20.36 12.80 5.37
N ALA A 37 20.24 13.69 6.36
CA ALA A 37 20.81 15.04 6.30
C ALA A 37 22.31 15.02 5.98
N ASP A 38 22.73 15.96 5.12
CA ASP A 38 24.10 16.13 4.63
C ASP A 38 24.69 14.89 3.93
N GLY A 39 23.84 13.97 3.44
CA GLY A 39 24.28 12.71 2.83
C GLY A 39 24.83 11.70 3.83
N ASN A 40 24.69 11.97 5.13
CA ASN A 40 25.10 11.05 6.19
C ASN A 40 23.97 10.08 6.52
N LYS A 41 24.33 8.87 6.95
CA LYS A 41 23.38 7.82 7.40
C LYS A 41 22.28 7.51 6.38
N LEU A 42 22.63 7.44 5.09
CA LEU A 42 21.68 7.08 4.03
C LEU A 42 21.01 5.71 4.27
N ASP A 43 21.70 4.79 4.96
CA ASP A 43 21.15 3.52 5.42
C ASP A 43 19.91 3.64 6.34
N ASP A 44 19.69 4.81 6.96
CA ASP A 44 18.47 5.09 7.75
C ASP A 44 17.20 5.08 6.88
N VAL A 45 17.32 5.22 5.55
CA VAL A 45 16.20 5.02 4.61
C VAL A 45 15.67 3.58 4.69
N ALA A 46 16.57 2.59 4.80
CA ALA A 46 16.17 1.19 4.97
C ALA A 46 15.51 0.96 6.35
N ALA A 47 15.99 1.64 7.39
CA ALA A 47 15.35 1.61 8.70
C ALA A 47 13.94 2.21 8.67
N TYR A 48 13.76 3.35 8.00
CA TYR A 48 12.46 3.97 7.79
C TYR A 48 11.49 3.06 7.03
N ALA A 49 11.92 2.44 5.94
CA ALA A 49 11.11 1.45 5.21
C ALA A 49 10.74 0.24 6.09
N ARG A 50 11.68 -0.25 6.91
CA ARG A 50 11.41 -1.32 7.88
C ARG A 50 10.37 -0.94 8.93
N ASP A 51 10.41 0.29 9.42
CA ASP A 51 9.42 0.78 10.38
C ASP A 51 8.03 0.90 9.76
N ARG A 52 7.94 1.29 8.48
CA ARG A 52 6.69 1.23 7.71
C ARG A 52 6.18 -0.20 7.58
N LEU A 53 7.05 -1.15 7.21
CA LEU A 53 6.72 -2.59 7.15
C LEU A 53 6.16 -3.11 8.47
N ARG A 54 6.63 -2.61 9.62
CA ARG A 54 6.13 -3.03 10.95
C ARG A 54 4.82 -2.36 11.37
N THR A 55 4.44 -1.26 10.73
CA THR A 55 3.32 -0.40 11.14
C THR A 55 2.28 -0.25 10.04
N VAL A 56 2.35 0.82 9.25
CA VAL A 56 1.35 1.21 8.24
C VAL A 56 1.19 0.13 7.18
N THR A 57 2.30 -0.38 6.64
CA THR A 57 2.29 -1.36 5.55
C THR A 57 1.78 -2.73 6.01
N ARG A 58 2.04 -3.10 7.27
CA ARG A 58 1.46 -4.29 7.89
C ARG A 58 -0.06 -4.23 7.92
N THR A 59 -0.60 -3.06 8.30
CA THR A 59 -2.04 -2.81 8.31
C THR A 59 -2.62 -2.83 6.90
N GLU A 60 -1.99 -2.17 5.92
CA GLU A 60 -2.46 -2.19 4.54
C GLU A 60 -2.46 -3.60 3.93
N ALA A 61 -1.40 -4.39 4.15
CA ALA A 61 -1.31 -5.75 3.65
C ALA A 61 -2.36 -6.67 4.28
N ALA A 62 -2.55 -6.58 5.61
CA ALA A 62 -3.58 -7.33 6.31
C ALA A 62 -4.99 -6.96 5.83
N VAL A 63 -5.27 -5.68 5.60
CA VAL A 63 -6.55 -5.22 5.04
C VAL A 63 -6.76 -5.81 3.65
N ALA A 64 -5.75 -5.77 2.77
CA ALA A 64 -5.86 -6.37 1.45
C ALA A 64 -6.17 -7.88 1.50
N VAL A 65 -5.46 -8.63 2.36
CA VAL A 65 -5.69 -10.06 2.57
C VAL A 65 -7.09 -10.35 3.11
N VAL A 66 -7.54 -9.63 4.14
CA VAL A 66 -8.88 -9.83 4.71
C VAL A 66 -9.96 -9.42 3.71
N THR A 67 -9.81 -8.30 2.99
CA THR A 67 -10.75 -7.93 1.91
C THR A 67 -10.85 -9.03 0.85
N ARG A 68 -9.70 -9.57 0.41
CA ARG A 68 -9.68 -10.70 -0.52
C ARG A 68 -10.48 -11.89 0.02
N HIS A 69 -10.24 -12.27 1.27
CA HIS A 69 -10.96 -13.37 1.90
C HIS A 69 -12.47 -13.12 1.94
N LEU A 70 -12.90 -11.94 2.39
CA LEU A 70 -14.31 -11.56 2.48
C LEU A 70 -15.02 -11.59 1.11
N VAL A 71 -14.33 -11.17 0.04
CA VAL A 71 -14.85 -11.25 -1.33
C VAL A 71 -15.03 -12.71 -1.77
N LEU A 72 -14.05 -13.58 -1.48
CA LEU A 72 -14.12 -15.00 -1.86
C LEU A 72 -15.16 -15.80 -1.07
N GLN A 73 -15.44 -15.42 0.18
CA GLN A 73 -16.47 -16.07 1.02
C GLN A 73 -17.89 -15.58 0.73
N SER A 74 -18.05 -14.52 -0.08
CA SER A 74 -19.36 -14.01 -0.46
C SER A 74 -20.07 -15.01 -1.39
N THR A 75 -20.97 -15.83 -0.83
CA THR A 75 -21.75 -16.83 -1.57
C THR A 75 -22.95 -16.24 -2.31
N THR A 76 -23.40 -15.05 -1.89
CA THR A 76 -24.47 -14.29 -2.54
C THR A 76 -23.93 -12.92 -2.95
N PRO A 77 -23.97 -12.56 -4.25
CA PRO A 77 -23.61 -11.22 -4.69
C PRO A 77 -24.50 -10.19 -3.99
N ASP A 78 -23.87 -9.18 -3.36
CA ASP A 78 -24.65 -8.05 -2.85
C ASP A 78 -25.38 -7.38 -4.02
N PRO A 79 -26.67 -7.04 -3.87
CA PRO A 79 -27.47 -6.49 -4.96
C PRO A 79 -26.94 -5.16 -5.49
N THR A 80 -26.12 -4.45 -4.69
CA THR A 80 -25.47 -3.19 -5.05
C THR A 80 -24.05 -3.13 -4.47
N PRO A 81 -23.00 -2.88 -5.28
CA PRO A 81 -21.67 -2.60 -4.76
C PRO A 81 -21.59 -1.20 -4.12
N PRO A 82 -20.69 -0.96 -3.15
CA PRO A 82 -19.70 -1.91 -2.63
C PRO A 82 -20.33 -2.98 -1.74
N SER A 83 -19.81 -4.21 -1.81
CA SER A 83 -20.30 -5.29 -0.96
C SER A 83 -20.12 -4.99 0.54
N ARG A 84 -20.96 -5.58 1.39
CA ARG A 84 -20.91 -5.38 2.85
C ARG A 84 -19.54 -5.74 3.43
N GLY A 85 -18.94 -6.84 2.97
CA GLY A 85 -17.59 -7.25 3.40
C GLY A 85 -16.52 -6.24 3.01
N VAL A 86 -16.60 -5.69 1.81
CA VAL A 86 -15.70 -4.61 1.33
C VAL A 86 -15.85 -3.36 2.20
N MET A 87 -17.09 -2.96 2.53
CA MET A 87 -17.35 -1.81 3.40
C MET A 87 -16.84 -2.01 4.83
N LEU A 88 -16.97 -3.21 5.39
CA LEU A 88 -16.41 -3.55 6.70
C LEU A 88 -14.89 -3.42 6.72
N ALA A 89 -14.21 -3.90 5.67
CA ALA A 89 -12.77 -3.76 5.55
C ALA A 89 -12.32 -2.29 5.41
N GLU A 90 -13.03 -1.47 4.61
CA GLU A 90 -12.77 -0.03 4.50
C GLU A 90 -12.92 0.69 5.84
N GLN A 91 -13.97 0.39 6.61
CA GLN A 91 -14.19 0.97 7.94
C GLN A 91 -13.10 0.54 8.93
N ALA A 92 -12.74 -0.74 8.92
CA ALA A 92 -11.71 -1.29 9.79
C ALA A 92 -10.32 -0.70 9.48
N TRP A 93 -10.02 -0.45 8.21
CA TRP A 93 -8.81 0.26 7.78
C TRP A 93 -8.82 1.72 8.22
N ALA A 94 -9.95 2.44 8.02
CA ALA A 94 -10.06 3.84 8.39
C ALA A 94 -9.89 4.05 9.90
N ALA A 95 -10.41 3.15 10.72
CA ALA A 95 -10.25 3.15 12.17
C ALA A 95 -8.78 2.97 12.62
N ARG A 96 -7.95 2.32 11.79
CA ARG A 96 -6.52 2.08 12.02
C ARG A 96 -5.61 3.09 11.34
N THR A 97 -6.20 4.06 10.64
CA THR A 97 -5.48 5.14 9.95
C THR A 97 -5.99 6.48 10.47
N PRO A 98 -5.53 6.95 11.65
CA PRO A 98 -6.10 8.13 12.31
C PRO A 98 -5.95 9.42 11.50
N SER A 99 -4.85 9.60 10.78
CA SER A 99 -4.62 10.76 9.92
C SER A 99 -5.63 10.81 8.77
N ASN A 100 -6.42 11.88 8.72
CA ASN A 100 -7.33 12.13 7.58
C ASN A 100 -6.58 12.40 6.27
N VAL A 101 -5.36 12.95 6.35
CA VAL A 101 -4.48 13.16 5.20
C VAL A 101 -4.09 11.82 4.58
N LEU A 102 -3.55 10.90 5.38
CA LEU A 102 -3.21 9.55 4.90
C LEU A 102 -4.44 8.79 4.36
N ARG A 103 -5.60 8.95 5.00
CA ARG A 103 -6.84 8.37 4.46
C ARG A 103 -7.18 8.92 3.07
N ALA A 104 -7.06 10.23 2.87
CA ALA A 104 -7.32 10.87 1.58
C ALA A 104 -6.33 10.41 0.50
N VAL A 105 -5.05 10.27 0.84
CA VAL A 105 -4.00 9.75 -0.07
C VAL A 105 -4.33 8.33 -0.50
N SER A 106 -4.58 7.43 0.45
CA SER A 106 -4.84 6.02 0.14
C SER A 106 -6.11 5.83 -0.70
N ARG A 107 -7.16 6.63 -0.46
CA ARG A 107 -8.37 6.63 -1.32
C ARG A 107 -8.11 7.20 -2.71
N ARG A 108 -7.27 8.24 -2.83
CA ARG A 108 -6.85 8.77 -4.13
C ARG A 108 -6.07 7.71 -4.93
N GLN A 109 -5.14 7.00 -4.29
CA GLN A 109 -4.44 5.87 -4.89
C GLN A 109 -5.41 4.74 -5.25
N GLY A 110 -6.34 4.40 -4.37
CA GLY A 110 -7.38 3.41 -4.59
C GLY A 110 -8.22 3.71 -5.84
N ARG A 111 -8.63 4.96 -6.05
CA ARG A 111 -9.32 5.38 -7.29
C ARG A 111 -8.48 5.17 -8.55
N LEU A 112 -7.18 5.47 -8.52
CA LEU A 112 -6.28 5.26 -9.66
C LEU A 112 -6.13 3.76 -9.98
N PHE A 113 -5.94 2.94 -8.93
CA PHE A 113 -5.92 1.48 -9.06
C PHE A 113 -7.25 0.93 -9.59
N LEU A 114 -8.39 1.37 -9.05
CA LEU A 114 -9.71 0.90 -9.46
C LEU A 114 -10.01 1.27 -10.91
N ARG A 115 -9.63 2.47 -11.36
CA ARG A 115 -9.79 2.89 -12.75
C ARG A 115 -9.02 1.98 -13.72
N LEU A 116 -7.80 1.58 -13.35
CA LEU A 116 -7.01 0.64 -14.14
C LEU A 116 -7.60 -0.77 -14.06
N ALA A 117 -7.87 -1.24 -12.85
CA ALA A 117 -8.41 -2.58 -12.59
C ALA A 117 -9.75 -2.80 -13.29
N GLY A 118 -10.67 -1.83 -13.31
CA GLY A 118 -11.94 -1.94 -14.02
C GLY A 118 -11.80 -2.09 -15.53
N ARG A 119 -10.65 -1.71 -16.11
CA ARG A 119 -10.33 -1.92 -17.54
C ARG A 119 -9.64 -3.26 -17.80
N VAL A 120 -8.74 -3.67 -16.92
CA VAL A 120 -7.91 -4.88 -17.09
C VAL A 120 -8.66 -6.13 -16.60
N TRP A 121 -9.40 -6.00 -15.50
CA TRP A 121 -10.18 -7.06 -14.84
C TRP A 121 -11.59 -6.55 -14.51
N PRO A 122 -12.49 -6.42 -15.51
CA PRO A 122 -13.80 -5.77 -15.33
C PRO A 122 -14.67 -6.34 -14.19
N ASP A 123 -14.45 -7.61 -13.80
CA ASP A 123 -15.16 -8.25 -12.70
C ASP A 123 -14.94 -7.57 -11.33
N VAL A 124 -13.89 -6.76 -11.16
CA VAL A 124 -13.73 -5.91 -9.95
C VAL A 124 -14.92 -4.96 -9.76
N LEU A 125 -15.58 -4.55 -10.85
CA LEU A 125 -16.72 -3.64 -10.81
C LEU A 125 -18.00 -4.27 -10.25
N ARG A 126 -18.03 -5.59 -10.10
CA ARG A 126 -19.10 -6.29 -9.37
C ARG A 126 -19.02 -6.06 -7.86
N HIS A 127 -17.84 -5.68 -7.36
CA HIS A 127 -17.57 -5.49 -5.93
C HIS A 127 -17.35 -4.03 -5.56
N LEU A 128 -16.96 -3.18 -6.52
CA LEU A 128 -16.63 -1.77 -6.33
C LEU A 128 -17.18 -0.92 -7.48
N PRO A 129 -18.01 0.11 -7.25
CA PRO A 129 -18.45 0.99 -8.32
C PRO A 129 -17.27 1.80 -8.91
N PRO A 130 -17.26 2.16 -10.21
CA PRO A 130 -16.10 2.77 -10.87
C PRO A 130 -15.54 4.05 -10.22
N ASP A 131 -16.38 4.80 -9.52
CA ASP A 131 -16.10 6.08 -8.86
C ASP A 131 -15.94 5.95 -7.34
N ALA A 132 -15.87 4.72 -6.80
CA ALA A 132 -15.71 4.46 -5.38
C ALA A 132 -14.49 5.18 -4.77
N GLU A 133 -14.73 5.89 -3.65
CA GLU A 133 -13.67 6.45 -2.81
C GLU A 133 -13.22 5.45 -1.75
N ILE A 134 -12.64 4.34 -2.20
CA ILE A 134 -12.19 3.22 -1.35
C ILE A 134 -10.66 3.19 -1.29
N ALA A 135 -10.12 2.84 -0.12
CA ALA A 135 -8.68 2.81 0.11
C ALA A 135 -7.97 1.80 -0.80
N ARG A 136 -6.74 2.14 -1.22
CA ARG A 136 -5.87 1.28 -2.03
C ARG A 136 -5.81 -0.18 -1.53
N PRO A 137 -5.57 -0.49 -0.24
CA PRO A 137 -5.49 -1.89 0.19
C PRO A 137 -6.79 -2.68 -0.03
N VAL A 138 -7.96 -2.04 0.14
CA VAL A 138 -9.26 -2.69 -0.10
C VAL A 138 -9.46 -2.94 -1.59
N VAL A 139 -9.10 -1.98 -2.45
CA VAL A 139 -9.13 -2.18 -3.92
C VAL A 139 -8.22 -3.34 -4.33
N LEU A 140 -7.00 -3.40 -3.79
CA LEU A 140 -6.05 -4.48 -4.05
C LEU A 140 -6.57 -5.84 -3.56
N GLY A 141 -7.29 -5.89 -2.44
CA GLY A 141 -7.97 -7.10 -1.96
C GLY A 141 -9.02 -7.62 -2.94
N VAL A 142 -9.85 -6.73 -3.49
CA VAL A 142 -10.83 -7.08 -4.53
C VAL A 142 -10.12 -7.57 -5.80
N VAL A 143 -9.07 -6.87 -6.25
CA VAL A 143 -8.25 -7.33 -7.38
C VAL A 143 -7.69 -8.72 -7.13
N GLY A 144 -7.14 -8.97 -5.93
CA GLY A 144 -6.59 -10.27 -5.57
C GLY A 144 -7.61 -11.39 -5.61
N ALA A 145 -8.85 -11.14 -5.17
CA ALA A 145 -9.93 -12.11 -5.27
C ALA A 145 -10.33 -12.39 -6.72
N VAL A 146 -10.51 -11.34 -7.55
CA VAL A 146 -10.93 -11.46 -8.96
C VAL A 146 -9.86 -12.12 -9.83
N THR A 147 -8.60 -11.87 -9.54
CA THR A 147 -7.47 -12.35 -10.35
C THR A 147 -6.88 -13.68 -9.87
N GLY A 148 -7.33 -14.19 -8.72
CA GLY A 148 -6.85 -15.45 -8.15
C GLY A 148 -5.47 -15.37 -7.50
N LEU A 149 -4.97 -14.17 -7.17
CA LEU A 149 -3.77 -14.04 -6.34
C LEU A 149 -3.97 -14.77 -5.02
N SER A 150 -2.94 -15.41 -4.49
CA SER A 150 -2.92 -15.94 -3.12
C SER A 150 -2.86 -14.80 -2.09
N ALA A 151 -3.15 -15.12 -0.82
CA ALA A 151 -3.00 -14.15 0.27
C ALA A 151 -1.54 -13.71 0.41
N GLU A 152 -0.61 -14.64 0.23
CA GLU A 152 0.82 -14.42 0.32
C GLU A 152 1.34 -13.57 -0.83
N GLN A 153 0.91 -13.83 -2.08
CA GLN A 153 1.25 -12.97 -3.22
C GLN A 153 0.73 -11.54 -2.99
N LEU A 154 -0.51 -11.39 -2.54
CA LEU A 154 -1.12 -10.08 -2.29
C LEU A 154 -0.39 -9.31 -1.18
N ALA A 155 -0.08 -9.96 -0.06
CA ALA A 155 0.69 -9.36 1.03
C ALA A 155 2.09 -8.93 0.57
N ARG A 156 2.79 -9.77 -0.23
CA ARG A 156 4.10 -9.41 -0.80
C ARG A 156 4.02 -8.19 -1.71
N ILE A 157 3.02 -8.12 -2.58
CA ILE A 157 2.85 -6.98 -3.49
C ILE A 157 2.69 -5.69 -2.70
N VAL A 158 1.84 -5.68 -1.66
CA VAL A 158 1.63 -4.48 -0.83
C VAL A 158 2.91 -4.07 -0.11
N ALA A 159 3.61 -5.04 0.49
CA ALA A 159 4.84 -4.81 1.24
C ALA A 159 6.00 -4.33 0.36
N TYR A 160 6.20 -5.00 -0.79
CA TYR A 160 7.24 -4.67 -1.75
C TYR A 160 6.99 -3.29 -2.39
N ASP A 161 5.76 -2.99 -2.82
CA ASP A 161 5.43 -1.71 -3.46
C ASP A 161 5.65 -0.52 -2.51
N ASP A 162 5.31 -0.64 -1.23
CA ASP A 162 5.56 0.42 -0.25
C ASP A 162 7.08 0.63 0.00
N ALA A 163 7.84 -0.45 0.19
CA ALA A 163 9.29 -0.39 0.36
C ALA A 163 9.97 0.18 -0.91
N GLN A 164 9.57 -0.27 -2.09
CA GLN A 164 10.06 0.23 -3.37
C GLN A 164 9.70 1.70 -3.59
N THR A 165 8.54 2.16 -3.11
CA THR A 165 8.15 3.57 -3.16
C THR A 165 9.11 4.44 -2.35
N VAL A 166 9.47 4.01 -1.13
CA VAL A 166 10.47 4.71 -0.30
C VAL A 166 11.83 4.74 -1.02
N VAL A 167 12.34 3.59 -1.46
CA VAL A 167 13.66 3.50 -2.12
C VAL A 167 13.70 4.30 -3.43
N SER A 168 12.63 4.28 -4.22
CA SER A 168 12.56 5.08 -5.45
C SER A 168 12.50 6.58 -5.16
N ALA A 169 11.87 6.97 -4.05
CA ALA A 169 11.80 8.36 -3.64
C ALA A 169 13.16 8.88 -3.15
N SER A 170 13.95 8.06 -2.45
CA SER A 170 15.27 8.48 -1.95
C SER A 170 16.21 8.90 -3.07
N LEU A 171 16.16 8.22 -4.23
CA LEU A 171 16.96 8.56 -5.42
C LEU A 171 16.68 9.96 -5.98
N LYS A 172 15.53 10.55 -5.66
CA LYS A 172 15.16 11.92 -6.07
C LYS A 172 15.38 12.96 -4.97
N LEU A 173 15.54 12.53 -3.73
CA LEU A 173 15.58 13.40 -2.54
C LEU A 173 16.98 13.51 -1.93
N LEU A 174 17.82 12.49 -2.11
CA LEU A 174 19.10 12.33 -1.45
C LEU A 174 20.18 11.96 -2.47
N PRO A 175 21.46 12.26 -2.21
CA PRO A 175 22.57 11.92 -3.10
C PRO A 175 22.95 10.43 -2.96
N VAL A 176 22.05 9.54 -3.40
CA VAL A 176 22.16 8.08 -3.23
C VAL A 176 22.66 7.42 -4.52
N ASP A 177 23.62 6.50 -4.40
CA ASP A 177 23.98 5.62 -5.51
C ASP A 177 22.84 4.63 -5.80
N PRO A 178 22.37 4.49 -7.06
CA PRO A 178 21.28 3.57 -7.39
C PRO A 178 21.53 2.10 -7.00
N ALA A 179 22.77 1.64 -7.04
CA ALA A 179 23.11 0.29 -6.61
C ALA A 179 22.93 0.13 -5.10
N ASP A 180 23.36 1.12 -4.30
CA ASP A 180 23.18 1.11 -2.84
C ASP A 180 21.70 1.08 -2.47
N ALA A 181 20.88 1.89 -3.14
CA ALA A 181 19.42 1.88 -2.97
C ALA A 181 18.81 0.49 -3.22
N ALA A 182 19.29 -0.22 -4.24
CA ALA A 182 18.87 -1.59 -4.53
C ALA A 182 19.26 -2.56 -3.39
N THR A 183 20.42 -2.37 -2.76
CA THR A 183 20.84 -3.20 -1.62
C THR A 183 19.93 -3.00 -0.41
N TRP A 184 19.41 -1.78 -0.19
CA TRP A 184 18.47 -1.51 0.90
C TRP A 184 17.18 -2.31 0.74
N LEU A 185 16.61 -2.34 -0.46
CA LEU A 185 15.42 -3.13 -0.74
C LEU A 185 15.68 -4.63 -0.53
N ALA A 186 16.81 -5.14 -1.05
CA ALA A 186 17.17 -6.54 -0.88
C ALA A 186 17.31 -6.94 0.60
N ARG A 187 17.85 -6.05 1.44
CA ARG A 187 17.96 -6.25 2.91
C ARG A 187 16.60 -6.26 3.63
N LEU A 188 15.51 -5.83 2.99
CA LEU A 188 14.16 -5.83 3.55
C LEU A 188 13.37 -7.09 3.18
N HIS A 189 13.90 -7.99 2.34
CA HIS A 189 13.17 -9.19 1.91
C HIS A 189 12.75 -10.07 3.10
N ASP A 190 13.61 -10.28 4.09
CA ASP A 190 13.26 -11.04 5.29
C ASP A 190 12.18 -10.33 6.14
N ASP A 191 12.18 -9.00 6.17
CA ASP A 191 11.13 -8.21 6.84
C ASP A 191 9.78 -8.37 6.10
N ILE A 192 9.81 -8.36 4.76
CA ILE A 192 8.65 -8.60 3.91
C ILE A 192 8.09 -10.01 4.13
N GLU A 193 8.92 -11.05 4.11
CA GLU A 193 8.44 -12.43 4.30
C GLU A 193 7.90 -12.68 5.72
N ARG A 194 8.48 -12.04 6.74
CA ARG A 194 7.90 -12.04 8.10
C ARG A 194 6.51 -11.41 8.11
N LEU A 195 6.35 -10.23 7.51
CA LEU A 195 5.05 -9.57 7.39
C LEU A 195 4.05 -10.49 6.69
N VAL A 196 4.43 -11.10 5.58
CA VAL A 196 3.58 -12.00 4.79
C VAL A 196 3.12 -13.19 5.61
N THR A 197 4.05 -13.86 6.31
CA THR A 197 3.77 -15.00 7.19
C THR A 197 2.72 -14.63 8.25
N ASP A 198 2.81 -13.42 8.80
CA ASP A 198 1.92 -12.98 9.87
C ASP A 198 0.52 -12.59 9.37
N VAL A 199 0.40 -12.01 8.17
CA VAL A 199 -0.88 -11.45 7.69
C VAL A 199 -1.64 -12.37 6.73
N ALA A 200 -0.96 -13.27 6.01
CA ALA A 200 -1.60 -14.16 5.03
C ALA A 200 -2.70 -15.05 5.64
N PRO A 201 -2.59 -15.56 6.89
CA PRO A 201 -3.64 -16.37 7.51
C PRO A 201 -4.87 -15.58 7.97
N LEU A 202 -4.86 -14.24 7.92
CA LEU A 202 -5.94 -13.42 8.47
C LEU A 202 -7.21 -13.49 7.61
N THR A 203 -8.35 -13.67 8.28
CA THR A 203 -9.68 -13.78 7.66
C THR A 203 -10.70 -12.80 8.24
N GLU A 204 -10.43 -12.25 9.42
CA GLU A 204 -11.38 -11.45 10.21
C GLU A 204 -10.90 -10.00 10.38
N THR A 205 -11.83 -9.04 10.29
CA THR A 205 -11.54 -7.60 10.43
C THR A 205 -11.08 -7.21 11.83
N GLU A 206 -11.52 -7.95 12.84
CA GLU A 206 -11.20 -7.79 14.25
C GLU A 206 -9.74 -8.14 14.55
N LYS A 207 -9.14 -9.02 13.73
CA LYS A 207 -7.75 -9.47 13.84
C LYS A 207 -6.77 -8.58 13.09
N LEU A 208 -7.25 -7.58 12.34
CA LEU A 208 -6.38 -6.65 11.62
C LEU A 208 -5.47 -5.90 12.61
N PRO A 209 -4.15 -5.83 12.32
CA PRO A 209 -3.19 -5.16 13.18
C PRO A 209 -3.49 -3.66 13.26
N ALA A 210 -3.14 -3.04 14.39
CA ALA A 210 -3.36 -1.61 14.65
C ALA A 210 -2.06 -0.93 15.11
N GLY A 211 -0.95 -1.26 14.43
CA GLY A 211 0.36 -0.64 14.72
C GLY A 211 0.33 0.84 14.40
N GLY A 212 0.65 1.69 15.38
CA GLY A 212 0.69 3.14 15.21
C GLY A 212 2.03 3.62 14.65
N ALA A 213 1.99 4.69 13.85
CA ALA A 213 3.18 5.38 13.39
C ALA A 213 3.02 6.91 13.54
N PRO A 214 3.03 7.46 14.78
CA PRO A 214 2.69 8.85 15.03
C PRO A 214 3.56 9.85 14.25
N LEU A 215 4.85 9.55 14.05
CA LEU A 215 5.71 10.42 13.25
C LEU A 215 5.31 10.43 11.77
N LEU A 216 4.84 9.32 11.21
CA LEU A 216 4.34 9.27 9.84
C LEU A 216 3.05 10.07 9.69
N ASP A 217 2.17 10.03 10.70
CA ASP A 217 0.98 10.88 10.73
C ASP A 217 1.38 12.36 10.75
N VAL A 218 2.30 12.76 11.65
CA VAL A 218 2.79 14.14 11.73
C VAL A 218 3.43 14.59 10.41
N PHE A 219 4.28 13.76 9.82
CA PHE A 219 4.93 14.05 8.54
C PHE A 219 3.93 14.18 7.39
N ALA A 220 2.88 13.35 7.35
CA ALA A 220 1.82 13.48 6.35
C ALA A 220 1.11 14.84 6.46
N HIS A 221 0.76 15.26 7.68
CA HIS A 221 0.13 16.55 7.92
C HIS A 221 1.04 17.73 7.56
N GLN A 222 2.33 17.67 7.90
CA GLN A 222 3.32 18.67 7.51
C GLN A 222 3.46 18.76 5.99
N HIS A 223 3.53 17.61 5.31
CA HIS A 223 3.66 17.55 3.86
C HIS A 223 2.45 18.14 3.12
N ALA A 224 1.25 17.93 3.66
CA ALA A 224 0.01 18.48 3.09
C ALA A 224 0.03 20.02 3.02
N THR A 225 0.66 20.66 4.01
CA THR A 225 0.78 22.12 4.10
C THR A 225 2.01 22.70 3.40
N GLU A 226 2.95 21.85 2.99
CA GLU A 226 4.19 22.28 2.33
C GLU A 226 3.92 22.83 0.92
N ARG A 227 4.53 23.98 0.61
CA ARG A 227 4.35 24.68 -0.68
C ARG A 227 5.30 24.16 -1.74
N MET A 228 6.54 23.85 -1.37
CA MET A 228 7.55 23.34 -2.29
C MET A 228 7.73 21.86 -2.03
N ARG A 229 7.10 21.02 -2.86
CA ARG A 229 7.17 19.56 -2.77
C ARG A 229 7.36 18.91 -4.13
N LEU A 230 8.13 17.83 -4.15
CA LEU A 230 8.40 17.02 -5.32
C LEU A 230 7.38 15.89 -5.49
N PHE A 231 6.89 15.33 -4.39
CA PHE A 231 5.89 14.28 -4.38
C PHE A 231 4.53 14.82 -3.91
N HIS A 232 3.48 14.09 -4.21
CA HIS A 232 2.16 14.37 -3.64
C HIS A 232 2.15 14.07 -2.14
N ALA A 233 1.49 14.97 -1.42
CA ALA A 233 1.15 14.79 -0.02
C ALA A 233 -0.14 13.98 0.15
#